data_AF-A0A917UUV4-F1
#
_entry.id   AF-A0A917UUV4-F1
#
_cell.length_a   1.000
_cell.length_b   1.000
_cell.length_c   1.000
_cell.angle_alpha   90.00
_cell.angle_beta   90.00
_cell.angle_gamma   90.00
#
_symmetry.space_group_name_H-M   'P 1'
#
loop_
_entity.id
_entity.type
_entity.pdbx_description
1 polymer ?
#
loop_
_entity_poly.entity_id
_entity_poly.type
_entity_poly.pdbx_seq_one_letter_code
_entity_poly.pdbx_strand_id
1 'polypeptide(L)' 'MRAFRKQVGMTQEQLAASAGLHVTYVNEIERGKRNVAIDNIGRIAEALNVAPALLLSSAEPDL' A
#
# COMPACT_ATOMS: atom_id res chain seq x y z
N MET A 1 -1.78 0.30 5.14
CA MET A 1 -0.84 0.01 4.03
C MET A 1 0.50 -0.58 4.51
N ARG A 2 1.29 0.12 5.34
CA ARG A 2 2.59 -0.37 5.83
C ARG A 2 2.54 -1.75 6.50
N ALA A 3 1.52 -2.01 7.32
CA ALA A 3 1.31 -3.30 7.96
C ALA A 3 1.18 -4.44 6.92
N PHE A 4 0.26 -4.30 5.96
CA PHE A 4 0.08 -5.24 4.86
C PHE A 4 1.37 -5.47 4.06
N ARG A 5 2.11 -4.40 3.70
CA ARG A 5 3.40 -4.55 3.00
C ARG A 5 4.39 -5.40 3.79
N LYS A 6 4.52 -5.14 5.09
CA LYS A 6 5.41 -5.90 5.97
C LYS A 6 4.97 -7.36 6.11
N GLN A 7 3.66 -7.61 6.17
CA GLN A 7 3.09 -8.96 6.27
C GLN A 7 3.43 -9.82 5.05
N VAL A 8 3.45 -9.23 3.85
CA VAL A 8 3.88 -9.92 2.61
C VAL A 8 5.39 -9.86 2.36
N GLY A 9 6.17 -9.35 3.32
CA GLY A 9 7.64 -9.34 3.25
C GLY A 9 8.25 -8.40 2.21
N MET A 10 7.51 -7.42 1.69
CA MET A 10 8.00 -6.52 0.64
C MET A 10 8.76 -5.30 1.21
N THR A 11 9.80 -4.84 0.52
CA THR A 11 10.36 -3.48 0.69
C THR A 11 9.46 -2.43 0.03
N GLN A 12 9.71 -1.13 0.30
CA GLN A 12 8.96 -0.06 -0.36
C GLN A 12 9.22 -0.05 -1.87
N GLU A 13 10.45 -0.33 -2.29
CA GLU A 13 10.86 -0.45 -3.70
C GLU A 13 10.13 -1.60 -4.38
N GLN A 14 10.00 -2.75 -3.71
CA GLN A 14 9.29 -3.91 -4.25
C GLN A 14 7.80 -3.62 -4.42
N LEU A 15 7.16 -3.01 -3.42
CA LEU A 15 5.76 -2.59 -3.53
C LEU A 15 5.58 -1.55 -4.65
N ALA A 16 6.46 -0.57 -4.73
CA ALA A 16 6.43 0.46 -5.76
C ALA A 16 6.55 -0.15 -7.15
N ALA A 17 7.52 -1.05 -7.37
CA ALA A 17 7.69 -1.75 -8.63
C ALA A 17 6.46 -2.60 -8.98
N SER A 18 5.95 -3.40 -8.03
CA SER A 18 4.79 -4.26 -8.26
C SER A 18 3.51 -3.48 -8.54
N ALA A 19 3.32 -2.32 -7.90
CA ALA A 19 2.17 -1.45 -8.15
C ALA A 19 2.40 -0.51 -9.35
N GLY A 20 3.59 -0.47 -9.95
CA GLY A 20 4.00 0.48 -10.99
C GLY A 20 3.97 1.95 -10.53
N LEU A 21 4.35 2.20 -9.27
CA LEU A 21 4.39 3.50 -8.62
C LEU A 21 5.84 3.92 -8.36
N HIS A 22 6.06 5.21 -8.10
CA HIS A 22 7.36 5.69 -7.65
C HIS A 22 7.56 5.35 -6.16
N VAL A 23 8.77 4.93 -5.76
CA VAL A 23 9.05 4.59 -4.35
C VAL A 23 8.78 5.76 -3.39
N THR A 24 9.07 7.00 -3.81
CA THR A 24 8.74 8.20 -3.03
C THR A 24 7.24 8.32 -2.75
N TYR A 25 6.38 7.95 -3.72
CA TYR A 25 4.92 7.98 -3.54
C TYR A 25 4.49 6.96 -2.47
N VAL A 26 5.04 5.74 -2.52
CA VAL A 26 4.81 4.71 -1.49
C VAL A 26 5.26 5.19 -0.11
N ASN A 27 6.45 5.79 -0.02
CA ASN A 27 6.99 6.34 1.23
C ASN A 27 6.11 7.46 1.81
N GLU A 28 5.63 8.38 0.98
CA GLU A 28 4.72 9.46 1.40
C GLU A 28 3.39 8.92 1.95
N ILE A 29 2.81 7.91 1.29
CA ILE A 29 1.58 7.25 1.73
C ILE A 29 1.78 6.57 3.09
N GLU A 30 2.84 5.77 3.24
CA GLU A 30 3.10 5.06 4.49
C GLU A 30 3.34 5.97 5.69
N ARG A 31 3.79 7.20 5.43
CA ARG A 31 4.03 8.23 6.45
C ARG A 31 2.82 9.13 6.67
N GLY A 32 1.69 8.88 5.99
CA GLY A 32 0.49 9.72 6.07
C GLY A 32 0.67 11.12 5.50
N LYS A 33 1.71 11.35 4.68
CA LYS A 33 1.99 12.67 4.06
C LYS A 33 1.14 12.92 2.83
N ARG A 34 0.56 11.87 2.25
CA ARG A 34 -0.22 11.96 1.01
C ARG A 34 -1.39 10.99 1.03
N ASN A 35 -2.55 11.46 0.58
CA ASN A 35 -3.71 10.62 0.32
C ASN A 35 -3.51 9.82 -0.97
N VAL A 36 -3.91 8.55 -0.94
CA VAL A 36 -3.87 7.67 -2.12
C VAL A 36 -5.02 8.06 -3.05
N ALA A 37 -4.73 8.21 -4.34
CA ALA A 37 -5.77 8.38 -5.34
C ALA A 37 -6.46 7.03 -5.61
N ILE A 38 -7.78 7.04 -5.86
CA ILE A 38 -8.60 5.81 -5.91
C ILE A 38 -8.10 4.78 -6.95
N ASP A 39 -7.58 5.27 -8.07
CA ASP A 39 -6.94 4.50 -9.14
C ASP A 39 -5.68 3.75 -8.66
N ASN A 40 -4.90 4.37 -7.78
CA ASN A 40 -3.71 3.74 -7.21
C ASN A 40 -4.03 2.75 -6.08
N ILE A 41 -5.19 2.85 -5.44
CA ILE A 41 -5.59 1.89 -4.39
C ILE A 41 -5.73 0.48 -4.99
N GLY A 42 -6.35 0.35 -6.17
CA GLY A 42 -6.48 -0.95 -6.84
C GLY A 42 -5.11 -1.58 -7.12
N ARG A 43 -4.18 -0.80 -7.67
CA ARG A 43 -2.82 -1.25 -7.99
C ARG A 43 -2.03 -1.68 -6.76
N ILE A 44 -2.16 -0.92 -5.66
CA ILE A 44 -1.51 -1.27 -4.38
C ILE A 44 -2.17 -2.51 -3.77
N ALA A 45 -3.49 -2.64 -3.85
CA ALA A 45 -4.22 -3.78 -3.33
C ALA A 45 -3.86 -5.08 -4.06
N GLU A 46 -3.76 -5.03 -5.38
CA GLU A 46 -3.28 -6.14 -6.21
C GLU A 46 -1.85 -6.53 -5.86
N ALA A 47 -0.93 -5.54 -5.75
CA ALA A 47 0.46 -5.79 -5.37
C ALA A 47 0.61 -6.41 -3.98
N LEU A 48 -0.28 -6.07 -3.04
CA LEU A 48 -0.29 -6.60 -1.68
C LEU A 48 -1.15 -7.87 -1.53
N ASN A 49 -1.83 -8.31 -2.60
CA ASN A 49 -2.79 -9.41 -2.57
C ASN A 49 -3.86 -9.27 -1.47
N VAL A 50 -4.47 -8.09 -1.36
CA VAL A 50 -5.54 -7.78 -0.40
C VAL A 50 -6.71 -7.09 -1.07
N ALA A 51 -7.88 -7.10 -0.43
CA ALA A 51 -9.02 -6.33 -0.92
C ALA A 51 -8.75 -4.81 -0.81
N PRO A 52 -9.08 -3.98 -1.82
CA PRO A 52 -8.91 -2.53 -1.77
C PRO A 52 -9.53 -1.84 -0.54
N ALA A 53 -10.68 -2.36 -0.08
CA ALA A 53 -11.37 -1.87 1.11
C ALA A 53 -10.51 -1.91 2.39
N LEU A 54 -9.61 -2.89 2.50
CA LEU A 54 -8.69 -3.00 3.64
C LEU A 54 -7.65 -1.88 3.67
N LEU A 55 -7.34 -1.27 2.53
CA LEU A 55 -6.44 -0.12 2.45
C LEU A 55 -7.13 1.21 2.75
N LEU A 56 -8.46 1.25 2.68
CA LEU A 56 -9.32 2.39 2.99
C LEU A 56 -9.79 2.40 4.45
N SER A 57 -9.72 1.25 5.12
CA SER A 57 -10.08 1.12 6.52
C SER A 57 -9.02 1.78 7.42
N SER A 58 -9.49 2.47 8.47
CA SER A 58 -8.65 2.91 9.58
C SER A 58 -8.39 1.81 10.61
N ALA A 59 -9.06 0.66 10.49
CA ALA A 59 -8.81 -0.49 11.36
C ALA A 59 -7.44 -1.09 11.04
N GLU A 60 -6.65 -1.33 12.07
CA GLU A 60 -5.50 -2.22 11.93
C GLU A 60 -6.03 -3.61 11.51
N PRO A 61 -5.38 -4.28 10.55
CA PRO A 61 -5.73 -5.67 10.26
C PRO A 61 -5.64 -6.48 11.55
N ASP A 62 -6.63 -7.31 11.81
CA ASP A 62 -6.59 -8.27 12.92
C ASP A 62 -5.43 -9.23 12.63
N LEU A 63 -4.35 -9.11 13.40
CA LEU A 63 -3.07 -9.81 13.23
C LEU A 63 -2.90 -10.87 14.31
#